data_AF-A0A6L3EKQ8-F1
#
_entry.id   AF-A0A6L3EKQ8-F1
#
_cell.length_a   1.000
_cell.length_b   1.000
_cell.length_c   1.000
_cell.angle_alpha   90.00
_cell.angle_beta   90.00
_cell.angle_gamma   90.00
#
_symmetry.space_group_name_H-M   'P 1'
#
loop_
_entity.id
_entity.type
_entity.pdbx_description
1 polymer ?
#
loop_
_entity_poly.entity_id
_entity_poly.type
_entity_poly.pdbx_seq_one_letter_code
_entity_poly.pdbx_strand_id
1 'polypeptide(L)'
;MADRIEFNWRQVKRNGREFSVCRSVAFFAALALGHYGLAVAAPTGGKITGGSGVISQQGARTDIRQDSQRLDIDWNTFSTTRDESVNFRQPDQLSVAINRVIGGVPSHLQGALNANGRVFILNSSGIVFHRSATVNVGALLATTAR
;
A
#
# COMPACT_ATOMS: atom_id res chain seq x y z
N MET A 1 37.20 43.16 53.29
CA MET A 1 36.27 43.69 52.28
C MET A 1 35.77 42.53 51.43
N ALA A 2 34.57 42.04 51.71
CA ALA A 2 33.85 41.09 50.85
C ALA A 2 32.36 41.37 51.08
N ASP A 3 31.74 42.05 50.12
CA ASP A 3 30.36 42.49 50.17
C ASP A 3 29.42 41.29 49.93
N ARG A 4 28.52 41.02 50.87
CA ARG A 4 27.53 39.95 50.77
C ARG A 4 26.27 40.52 50.11
N ILE A 5 26.00 40.11 48.87
CA ILE A 5 24.78 40.49 48.16
C ILE A 5 23.61 39.68 48.73
N GLU A 6 22.69 40.35 49.43
CA GLU A 6 21.41 39.76 49.84
C GLU A 6 20.32 40.10 48.81
N PHE A 7 19.70 39.06 48.24
CA PHE A 7 18.59 39.20 47.30
C PHE A 7 17.27 39.30 48.06
N ASN A 8 16.73 40.50 48.17
CA ASN A 8 15.43 40.76 48.79
C ASN A 8 14.29 40.58 47.78
N TRP A 9 13.53 39.49 47.89
CA TRP A 9 12.35 39.25 47.07
C TRP A 9 11.11 39.85 47.74
N ARG A 10 10.49 40.85 47.11
CA ARG A 10 9.15 41.31 47.47
C ARG A 10 8.11 40.24 47.10
N GLN A 11 7.49 39.64 48.11
CA GLN A 11 6.33 38.76 47.95
C GLN A 11 5.09 39.58 47.62
N VAL A 12 4.70 39.65 46.35
CA VAL A 12 3.43 40.24 45.93
C VAL A 12 2.33 39.20 46.14
N LYS A 13 1.64 39.25 47.29
CA LYS A 13 0.39 38.52 47.51
C LYS A 13 -0.72 39.18 46.68
N ARG A 14 -1.23 38.46 45.68
CA ARG A 14 -2.37 38.89 44.87
C ARG A 14 -3.52 37.89 45.02
N ASN A 15 -4.68 38.44 45.34
CA ASN A 15 -5.87 37.80 45.89
C ASN A 15 -6.38 36.55 45.16
N GLY A 16 -6.90 35.65 45.99
CA GLY A 16 -7.58 34.40 45.68
C GLY A 16 -8.42 34.41 44.41
N ARG A 17 -8.01 33.54 43.49
CA ARG A 17 -8.84 32.79 42.55
C ARG A 17 -7.92 31.79 41.86
N GLU A 18 -7.95 30.56 42.31
CA GLU A 18 -7.20 29.45 41.72
C GLU A 18 -7.76 29.14 40.33
N PHE A 19 -7.19 29.77 39.30
CA PHE A 19 -7.25 29.21 37.96
C PHE A 19 -5.98 28.41 37.76
N SER A 20 -6.11 27.08 37.79
CA SER A 20 -5.05 26.13 37.53
C SER A 20 -4.62 26.20 36.06
N VAL A 21 -3.78 27.19 35.73
CA VAL A 21 -3.12 27.32 34.42
C VAL A 21 -1.92 26.38 34.38
N CYS A 22 -2.17 25.08 34.57
CA CYS A 22 -1.20 24.02 34.30
C CYS A 22 -1.87 22.69 33.92
N ARG A 23 -3.11 22.75 33.42
CA ARG A 23 -3.78 21.59 32.77
C ARG A 23 -4.26 21.88 31.34
N SER A 24 -3.79 22.96 30.72
CA SER A 24 -4.30 23.37 29.40
C SER A 24 -3.23 23.65 28.34
N VAL A 25 -1.94 23.39 28.61
CA VAL A 25 -0.86 23.45 27.59
C VAL A 25 -0.34 22.05 27.24
N ALA A 26 -1.05 20.99 27.64
CA ALA A 26 -0.76 19.62 27.25
C ALA A 26 -1.77 19.07 26.21
N PHE A 27 -2.47 19.93 25.48
CA PHE A 27 -3.51 19.51 24.51
C PHE A 27 -3.33 20.06 23.09
N PHE A 28 -2.17 20.64 22.75
CA PHE A 28 -1.86 21.10 21.39
C PHE A 28 -0.46 20.67 20.89
N ALA A 29 0.06 19.55 21.42
CA ALA A 29 1.29 18.91 20.91
C ALA A 29 1.06 17.45 20.50
N ALA A 30 -0.15 17.10 20.06
CA ALA A 30 -0.54 15.72 19.75
C ALA A 30 -0.90 15.47 18.27
N LEU A 31 -0.56 16.37 17.35
CA LEU A 31 -1.05 16.28 15.96
C LEU A 31 -0.01 16.65 14.89
N ALA A 32 1.23 16.21 15.08
CA ALA A 32 2.27 16.36 14.07
C ALA A 32 3.25 15.17 14.00
N LEU A 33 2.80 13.96 14.29
CA LEU A 33 3.46 12.77 13.75
C LEU A 33 2.75 12.44 12.45
N GLY A 34 3.36 12.94 11.38
CA GLY A 34 2.87 12.85 10.02
C GLY A 34 2.40 11.45 9.69
N HIS A 35 1.23 11.39 9.06
CA HIS A 35 0.87 10.27 8.23
C HIS A 35 1.97 10.15 7.17
N TYR A 36 2.95 9.27 7.39
CA TYR A 36 3.65 8.65 6.28
C TYR A 36 2.57 7.87 5.54
N GLY A 37 1.96 8.51 4.54
CA GLY A 37 1.15 7.80 3.56
C GLY A 37 2.08 6.77 2.96
N LEU A 38 1.94 5.52 3.39
CA LEU A 38 2.55 4.39 2.70
C LEU A 38 2.06 4.51 1.27
N ALA A 39 2.97 4.72 0.32
CA ALA A 39 2.64 4.63 -1.08
C ALA A 39 2.13 3.20 -1.29
N VAL A 40 0.81 3.05 -1.35
CA VAL A 40 0.18 1.75 -1.59
C VAL A 40 0.40 1.45 -3.07
N ALA A 41 1.40 0.63 -3.37
CA ALA A 41 1.28 -0.24 -4.52
C ALA A 41 1.34 -1.68 -4.05
N ALA A 42 0.88 -2.56 -4.90
CA ALA A 42 0.43 -3.92 -4.71
C ALA A 42 -1.02 -3.94 -5.20
N PRO A 43 -1.43 -4.97 -5.95
CA PRO A 43 -2.80 -5.09 -6.40
C PRO A 43 -3.79 -5.01 -5.23
N THR A 44 -4.88 -4.27 -5.40
CA THR A 44 -5.88 -4.06 -4.34
C THR A 44 -7.27 -4.50 -4.78
N GLY A 45 -8.08 -4.91 -3.82
CA GLY A 45 -9.48 -5.30 -4.08
C GLY A 45 -9.63 -6.58 -4.89
N GLY A 46 -8.64 -7.49 -4.84
CA GLY A 46 -8.69 -8.75 -5.57
C GLY A 46 -9.88 -9.61 -5.18
N LYS A 47 -10.75 -9.91 -6.14
CA LYS A 47 -11.90 -10.79 -5.98
C LYS A 47 -11.89 -11.85 -7.08
N ILE A 48 -11.82 -13.11 -6.69
CA ILE A 48 -11.96 -14.23 -7.63
C ILE A 48 -13.41 -14.28 -8.10
N THR A 49 -13.63 -14.19 -9.40
CA THR A 49 -14.95 -14.18 -10.05
C THR A 49 -15.21 -15.39 -10.93
N GLY A 50 -14.17 -16.18 -11.22
CA GLY A 50 -14.26 -17.43 -11.97
C GLY A 50 -13.09 -18.36 -11.66
N GLY A 51 -13.34 -19.67 -11.71
CA GLY A 51 -12.37 -20.68 -11.27
C GLY A 51 -12.20 -20.75 -9.75
N SER A 52 -11.09 -21.33 -9.32
CA SER A 52 -10.74 -21.54 -7.92
C SER A 52 -9.27 -21.20 -7.65
N GLY A 53 -9.03 -20.59 -6.48
CA GLY A 53 -7.72 -20.19 -6.02
C GLY A 53 -7.81 -19.36 -4.73
N VAL A 54 -6.66 -18.87 -4.27
CA VAL A 54 -6.54 -18.00 -3.10
C VAL A 54 -5.54 -16.88 -3.40
N ILE A 55 -5.89 -15.68 -2.97
CA ILE A 55 -5.03 -14.49 -3.00
C ILE A 55 -4.55 -14.25 -1.57
N SER A 56 -3.25 -14.10 -1.38
CA SER A 56 -2.63 -13.75 -0.10
C SER A 56 -1.66 -12.59 -0.31
N GLN A 57 -1.72 -11.59 0.57
CA GLN A 57 -0.85 -10.42 0.50
C GLN A 57 -0.11 -10.26 1.83
N GLN A 58 1.20 -10.13 1.75
CA GLN A 58 2.09 -9.94 2.90
C GLN A 58 3.13 -8.86 2.56
N GLY A 59 2.94 -7.67 3.10
CA GLY A 59 3.80 -6.51 2.78
C GLY A 59 3.86 -6.25 1.28
N ALA A 60 5.07 -6.25 0.72
CA ALA A 60 5.34 -6.01 -0.69
C ALA A 60 5.09 -7.23 -1.61
N ARG A 61 4.56 -8.33 -1.09
CA ARG A 61 4.37 -9.58 -1.85
C ARG A 61 2.89 -9.94 -1.94
N THR A 62 2.42 -10.18 -3.16
CA THR A 62 1.11 -10.75 -3.45
C THR A 62 1.30 -12.14 -4.05
N ASP A 63 0.84 -13.18 -3.36
CA ASP A 63 0.84 -14.57 -3.84
C ASP A 63 -0.57 -14.98 -4.27
N ILE A 64 -0.67 -15.51 -5.48
CA ILE A 64 -1.92 -16.00 -6.07
C ILE A 64 -1.72 -17.48 -6.35
N ARG A 65 -2.33 -18.32 -5.51
CA ARG A 65 -2.37 -19.77 -5.72
C ARG A 65 -3.63 -20.09 -6.52
N GLN A 66 -3.46 -20.53 -7.74
CA GLN A 66 -4.53 -20.93 -8.64
C GLN A 66 -4.69 -22.46 -8.59
N ASP A 67 -5.92 -22.93 -8.43
CA ASP A 67 -6.26 -24.36 -8.26
C ASP A 67 -6.99 -24.95 -9.47
N SER A 68 -7.35 -24.11 -10.44
CA SER A 68 -8.11 -24.47 -11.63
C SER A 68 -7.35 -24.06 -12.89
N GLN A 69 -7.68 -24.66 -14.05
CA GLN A 69 -7.01 -24.34 -15.32
C GLN A 69 -7.21 -22.88 -15.76
N ARG A 70 -8.30 -22.25 -15.34
CA ARG A 70 -8.61 -20.85 -15.59
C ARG A 70 -9.03 -20.19 -14.29
N LEU A 71 -8.39 -19.07 -13.95
CA LEU A 71 -8.75 -18.21 -12.82
C LEU A 71 -9.09 -16.83 -13.35
N ASP A 72 -10.25 -16.31 -12.99
CA ASP A 72 -10.68 -14.95 -13.28
C ASP A 72 -10.68 -14.13 -11.99
N ILE A 73 -9.97 -13.00 -11.99
CA ILE A 73 -9.83 -12.10 -10.85
C ILE A 73 -10.15 -10.69 -11.28
N ASP A 74 -11.10 -10.07 -10.59
CA ASP A 74 -11.35 -8.64 -10.69
C ASP A 74 -10.55 -7.90 -9.62
N TRP A 75 -9.98 -6.75 -9.99
CA TRP A 75 -9.13 -5.92 -9.15
C TRP A 75 -9.61 -4.47 -9.18
N ASN A 76 -9.58 -3.78 -8.03
CA ASN A 76 -9.74 -2.33 -8.01
C ASN A 76 -8.52 -1.67 -8.67
N THR A 77 -7.32 -2.10 -8.28
CA THR A 77 -6.06 -1.71 -8.91
C THR A 77 -5.18 -2.92 -9.13
N PHE A 78 -4.45 -2.96 -10.25
CA PHE A 78 -3.41 -3.96 -10.51
C PHE A 78 -2.13 -3.23 -10.89
N SER A 79 -1.38 -2.81 -9.86
CA SER A 79 -0.16 -2.01 -9.97
C SER A 79 0.87 -2.51 -8.95
N THR A 80 2.15 -2.30 -9.25
CA THR A 80 3.27 -2.62 -8.37
C THR A 80 4.29 -1.47 -8.32
N THR A 81 4.89 -1.21 -7.16
CA THR A 81 6.14 -0.45 -7.04
C THR A 81 7.36 -1.35 -7.30
N ARG A 82 8.54 -0.74 -7.39
CA ARG A 82 9.81 -1.43 -7.71
C ARG A 82 10.10 -2.64 -6.82
N ASP A 83 9.82 -2.52 -5.53
CA ASP A 83 10.21 -3.53 -4.52
C ASP A 83 9.10 -4.55 -4.27
N GLU A 84 8.02 -4.50 -5.06
CA GLU A 84 6.88 -5.40 -4.93
C GLU A 84 6.92 -6.56 -5.93
N SER A 85 6.23 -7.64 -5.57
CA SER A 85 6.07 -8.80 -6.44
C SER A 85 4.66 -9.34 -6.43
N VAL A 86 4.20 -9.79 -7.60
CA VAL A 86 3.00 -10.59 -7.77
C VAL A 86 3.41 -11.96 -8.31
N ASN A 87 3.10 -13.01 -7.57
CA ASN A 87 3.56 -14.36 -7.83
C ASN A 87 2.36 -15.30 -8.04
N PHE A 88 2.20 -15.82 -9.24
CA PHE A 88 1.20 -16.81 -9.59
C PHE A 88 1.80 -18.21 -9.49
N ARG A 89 1.16 -19.07 -8.69
CA ARG A 89 1.39 -20.52 -8.68
C ARG A 89 0.17 -21.19 -9.28
N GLN A 90 0.31 -21.65 -10.51
CA GLN A 90 -0.75 -22.23 -11.32
C GLN A 90 -0.56 -23.75 -11.46
N PRO A 91 -1.61 -24.53 -11.76
CA PRO A 91 -1.51 -25.98 -11.87
C PRO A 91 -0.42 -26.45 -12.85
N ASP A 92 -0.32 -25.80 -14.00
CA ASP A 92 0.67 -26.10 -15.03
C ASP A 92 0.96 -24.88 -15.92
N GLN A 93 1.80 -25.06 -16.93
CA GLN A 93 2.25 -24.02 -17.86
C GLN A 93 1.14 -23.55 -18.82
N LEU A 94 0.08 -24.35 -18.99
CA LEU A 94 -1.06 -24.04 -19.85
C LEU A 94 -2.20 -23.35 -19.06
N SER A 95 -2.12 -23.32 -17.74
CA SER A 95 -3.10 -22.62 -16.93
C SER A 95 -3.08 -21.10 -17.19
N VAL A 96 -4.24 -20.46 -17.12
CA VAL A 96 -4.42 -19.03 -17.40
C VAL A 96 -4.98 -18.31 -16.17
N ALA A 97 -4.36 -17.20 -15.76
CA ALA A 97 -4.89 -16.26 -14.79
C ALA A 97 -5.27 -14.96 -15.50
N ILE A 98 -6.55 -14.58 -15.44
CA ILE A 98 -7.08 -13.35 -16.03
C ILE A 98 -7.28 -12.33 -14.91
N ASN A 99 -6.58 -11.21 -15.03
CA ASN A 99 -6.61 -10.11 -14.08
C ASN A 99 -7.29 -8.92 -14.77
N ARG A 100 -8.51 -8.61 -14.34
CA ARG A 100 -9.28 -7.50 -14.89
C ARG A 100 -9.33 -6.35 -13.89
N VAL A 101 -8.92 -5.16 -14.32
CA VAL A 101 -8.97 -3.95 -13.51
C VAL A 101 -10.30 -3.24 -13.75
N ILE A 102 -11.10 -3.12 -12.69
CA ILE A 102 -12.43 -2.49 -12.72
C ILE A 102 -12.47 -1.12 -12.05
N GLY A 103 -11.39 -0.71 -11.36
CA GLY A 103 -11.35 0.57 -10.63
C GLY A 103 -11.10 1.82 -11.48
N GLY A 104 -10.99 1.70 -12.81
CA GLY A 104 -10.91 2.86 -13.71
C GLY A 104 -9.60 3.64 -13.66
N VAL A 105 -8.53 3.05 -13.12
CA VAL A 105 -7.19 3.66 -13.07
C VAL A 105 -6.18 2.84 -13.87
N PRO A 106 -5.16 3.47 -14.49
CA PRO A 106 -4.11 2.75 -15.22
C PRO A 106 -3.32 1.79 -14.32
N SER A 107 -2.86 0.70 -14.92
CA SER A 107 -1.92 -0.22 -14.28
C SER A 107 -0.50 0.29 -14.43
N HIS A 108 0.19 0.54 -13.33
CA HIS A 108 1.61 0.87 -13.31
C HIS A 108 2.38 -0.31 -12.71
N LEU A 109 3.12 -1.03 -13.54
CA LEU A 109 3.89 -2.19 -13.15
C LEU A 109 5.36 -1.79 -13.11
N GLN A 110 5.92 -1.74 -11.90
CA GLN A 110 7.32 -1.37 -11.67
C GLN A 110 8.13 -2.50 -11.03
N GLY A 111 7.46 -3.45 -10.39
CA GLY A 111 8.06 -4.57 -9.68
C GLY A 111 8.04 -5.87 -10.48
N ALA A 112 8.09 -7.00 -9.78
CA ALA A 112 8.15 -8.32 -10.37
C ALA A 112 6.75 -8.93 -10.60
N LEU A 113 6.55 -9.52 -11.77
CA LEU A 113 5.40 -10.36 -12.12
C LEU A 113 5.91 -11.75 -12.49
N ASN A 114 5.67 -12.73 -11.62
CA ASN A 114 6.17 -14.10 -11.78
C ASN A 114 5.00 -15.09 -11.94
N ALA A 115 5.11 -16.01 -12.89
CA ALA A 115 4.13 -17.09 -13.07
C ALA A 115 4.76 -18.31 -13.74
N ASN A 116 4.35 -19.51 -13.34
CA ASN A 116 4.72 -20.73 -14.06
C ASN A 116 3.83 -21.00 -15.29
N GLY A 117 2.67 -20.36 -15.40
CA GLY A 117 1.76 -20.44 -16.55
C GLY A 117 1.51 -19.07 -17.20
N ARG A 118 0.30 -18.84 -17.67
CA ARG A 118 -0.07 -17.66 -18.46
C ARG A 118 -0.81 -16.63 -17.62
N VAL A 119 -0.48 -15.35 -17.82
CA VAL A 119 -1.08 -14.22 -17.12
C VAL A 119 -1.63 -13.22 -18.12
N PHE A 120 -2.93 -12.96 -18.05
CA PHE A 120 -3.60 -11.95 -18.85
C PHE A 120 -3.98 -10.76 -17.96
N ILE A 121 -3.74 -9.54 -18.45
CA ILE A 121 -4.04 -8.28 -17.76
C ILE A 121 -4.95 -7.46 -18.68
N LEU A 122 -6.14 -7.17 -18.18
CA LEU A 122 -7.15 -6.37 -18.87
C LEU A 122 -7.37 -5.08 -18.08
N ASN A 123 -7.04 -3.94 -18.67
CA ASN A 123 -7.31 -2.64 -18.06
C ASN A 123 -7.62 -1.59 -19.13
N SER A 124 -8.89 -1.20 -19.25
CA SER A 124 -9.33 -0.20 -20.22
C SER A 124 -8.72 1.18 -20.01
N SER A 125 -8.18 1.45 -18.82
CA SER A 125 -7.54 2.73 -18.47
C SER A 125 -6.08 2.80 -18.91
N GLY A 126 -5.49 1.68 -19.35
CA GLY A 126 -4.10 1.59 -19.80
C GLY A 126 -3.24 0.72 -18.90
N ILE A 127 -2.13 0.23 -19.49
CA ILE A 127 -1.15 -0.64 -18.83
C ILE A 127 0.24 -0.11 -19.18
N VAL A 128 1.05 0.18 -18.16
CA VAL A 128 2.41 0.71 -18.29
C VAL A 128 3.38 -0.19 -17.53
N PHE A 129 4.33 -0.77 -18.25
CA PHE A 129 5.49 -1.43 -17.67
C PHE A 129 6.64 -0.43 -17.60
N HIS A 130 7.13 -0.15 -16.41
CA HIS A 130 8.25 0.76 -16.19
C HIS A 130 9.59 0.07 -16.40
N ARG A 131 10.67 0.86 -16.48
CA ARG A 131 12.05 0.36 -16.66
C ARG A 131 12.46 -0.73 -15.65
N SER A 132 11.97 -0.64 -14.41
CA SER A 132 12.30 -1.60 -13.35
C SER A 132 11.45 -2.87 -13.37
N ALA A 133 10.39 -2.92 -14.20
CA ALA A 133 9.49 -4.06 -14.22
C ALA A 133 10.22 -5.31 -14.70
N THR A 134 9.99 -6.42 -14.02
CA THR A 134 10.41 -7.75 -14.48
C THR A 134 9.17 -8.61 -14.70
N VAL A 135 9.08 -9.24 -15.86
CA VAL A 135 7.98 -10.12 -16.22
C VAL A 135 8.57 -11.48 -16.56
N ASN A 136 8.32 -12.46 -15.70
CA ASN A 136 8.76 -13.84 -15.87
C ASN A 136 7.52 -14.75 -15.81
N VAL A 137 6.91 -14.97 -16.97
CA VAL A 137 5.67 -15.74 -17.11
C VAL A 137 5.76 -16.64 -18.34
N GLY A 138 4.95 -17.70 -18.39
CA GLY A 138 4.88 -18.59 -19.57
C GLY A 138 4.30 -17.89 -20.80
N ALA A 139 3.31 -17.02 -20.60
CA ALA A 139 2.84 -16.07 -21.62
C ALA A 139 2.18 -14.84 -20.96
N LEU A 140 2.34 -13.68 -21.58
CA LEU A 140 1.69 -12.43 -21.18
C LEU A 140 0.73 -11.95 -22.27
N LEU A 141 -0.51 -11.65 -21.90
CA LEU A 141 -1.40 -10.79 -22.68
C LEU A 141 -1.70 -9.55 -21.86
N ALA A 142 -1.43 -8.36 -22.40
CA ALA A 142 -1.82 -7.10 -21.80
C ALA A 142 -2.69 -6.34 -22.80
N THR A 143 -3.92 -6.03 -22.42
CA THR A 143 -4.88 -5.38 -23.32
C THR A 143 -5.72 -4.32 -22.63
N THR A 144 -6.11 -3.32 -23.41
CA THR A 144 -7.09 -2.29 -23.03
C THR A 144 -8.50 -2.63 -23.51
N ALA A 145 -8.67 -3.70 -24.30
CA ALA A 145 -9.97 -4.21 -24.69
C ALA A 145 -10.70 -4.88 -23.51
N ARG A 146 -12.04 -4.85 -23.54
CA ARG A 146 -12.90 -5.49 -22.54
C ARG A 146 -13.38 -6.86 -23.00
#